data_AF-A0A958PFA8-F1
#
_entry.id   AF-A0A958PFA8-F1
#
_cell.length_a   1.000
_cell.length_b   1.000
_cell.length_c   1.000
_cell.angle_alpha   90.00
_cell.angle_beta   90.00
_cell.angle_gamma   90.00
#
_symmetry.space_group_name_H-M   'P 1'
#
loop_
_entity.id
_entity.type
_entity.pdbx_description
1 polymer ?
#
loop_
_entity_poly.entity_id
_entity_poly.type
_entity_poly.pdbx_seq_one_letter_code
_entity_poly.pdbx_strand_id
1 'polypeptide(L)'
;MSIALILQISFNIVIGVLLFAFYKRLTQKPEEDPRLSRGLQLLQSKIAILEDLSDRTDKQVDKLIQLMEQKAQEVQKKLKASDDQIKQLELSMSKSREVAGLFEDKIPHQEVIERESSVKYIKAAQMAYNGHTADEICQELDLSKGEAEFIVKVNKEELMFDESMLPEWAKISLKKLNKKNSNYVEDQFAKYDIGFSETKEDIHEMKKLGEAFRKACQNHDDALTLQTQKEASVNLNSSKEESNSNKVSTKLSKFLPVKNIGVQKLEFKVHDKPLNAGQDENPTT
;
A
#
# COMPACT_ATOMS: atom_id res chain seq x y z
N MET A 1 -32.01 -96.39 59.00
CA MET A 1 -31.57 -95.03 59.42
C MET A 1 -30.29 -94.58 58.71
N SER A 2 -29.24 -95.41 58.64
CA SER A 2 -27.94 -95.01 58.06
C SER A 2 -27.93 -94.75 56.54
N ILE A 3 -28.71 -95.50 55.75
CA ILE A 3 -28.75 -95.32 54.28
C ILE A 3 -29.41 -93.99 53.87
N ALA A 4 -30.42 -93.55 54.60
CA ALA A 4 -31.08 -92.27 54.36
C ALA A 4 -30.14 -91.07 54.60
N LEU A 5 -29.26 -91.16 55.60
CA LEU A 5 -28.24 -90.14 55.87
C LEU A 5 -27.19 -90.06 54.75
N ILE A 6 -26.75 -91.19 54.21
CA ILE A 6 -25.77 -91.23 53.11
C ILE A 6 -26.35 -90.59 51.84
N LEU A 7 -27.63 -90.87 51.53
CA LEU A 7 -28.33 -90.27 50.39
C LEU A 7 -28.52 -88.75 50.55
N GLN A 8 -28.79 -88.27 51.76
CA GLN A 8 -28.94 -86.85 52.04
C GLN A 8 -27.61 -86.10 51.94
N ILE A 9 -26.50 -86.70 52.41
CA ILE A 9 -25.15 -86.14 52.23
C ILE A 9 -24.79 -86.06 50.75
N SER A 10 -25.02 -87.12 49.96
CA SER A 10 -24.66 -87.12 48.54
C SER A 10 -25.44 -86.08 47.74
N PHE A 11 -26.73 -85.91 48.03
CA PHE A 11 -27.57 -84.89 47.41
C PHE A 11 -27.11 -83.47 47.73
N ASN A 12 -26.73 -83.19 48.98
CA ASN A 12 -26.20 -81.88 49.39
C ASN A 12 -24.87 -81.55 48.70
N ILE A 13 -23.98 -82.54 48.49
CA ILE A 13 -22.73 -82.34 47.76
C ILE A 13 -23.01 -81.98 46.30
N VAL A 14 -23.94 -82.67 45.65
CA VAL A 14 -24.33 -82.38 44.26
C VAL A 14 -24.90 -80.96 44.13
N ILE A 15 -25.79 -80.56 45.04
CA ILE A 15 -26.32 -79.19 45.06
C ILE A 15 -25.19 -78.17 45.31
N GLY A 16 -24.27 -78.47 46.22
CA GLY A 16 -23.11 -77.61 46.51
C GLY A 16 -22.22 -77.39 45.28
N VAL A 17 -21.92 -78.46 44.53
CA VAL A 17 -21.13 -78.38 43.29
C VAL A 17 -21.88 -77.59 42.20
N LEU A 18 -23.19 -77.80 42.07
CA LEU A 18 -24.02 -77.06 41.12
C LEU A 18 -24.10 -75.57 41.45
N LEU A 19 -24.30 -75.23 42.73
CA LEU A 19 -24.27 -73.84 43.20
C LEU A 19 -22.90 -73.21 43.01
N PHE A 20 -21.81 -73.95 43.26
CA PHE A 20 -20.46 -73.44 43.06
C PHE A 20 -20.15 -73.21 41.57
N ALA A 21 -20.56 -74.13 40.69
CA ALA A 21 -20.44 -73.96 39.25
C ALA A 21 -21.27 -72.78 38.74
N PHE A 22 -22.50 -72.61 39.26
CA PHE A 22 -23.37 -71.50 38.92
C PHE A 22 -22.81 -70.16 39.44
N TYR A 23 -22.26 -70.13 40.65
CA TYR A 23 -21.59 -68.97 41.23
C TYR A 23 -20.35 -68.58 40.42
N LYS A 24 -19.50 -69.55 40.04
CA LYS A 24 -18.37 -69.32 39.14
C LYS A 24 -18.82 -68.75 37.79
N ARG A 25 -19.92 -69.25 37.24
CA ARG A 25 -20.47 -68.78 35.96
C ARG A 25 -21.07 -67.38 36.04
N LEU A 26 -21.66 -66.98 37.18
CA LEU A 26 -22.13 -65.61 37.39
C LEU A 26 -20.99 -64.63 37.72
N THR A 27 -19.93 -65.11 38.38
CA THR A 27 -18.81 -64.25 38.83
C THR A 27 -17.71 -64.12 37.78
N GLN A 28 -17.64 -65.03 36.80
CA GLN A 28 -16.91 -64.78 35.57
C GLN A 28 -17.60 -63.62 34.86
N LYS A 29 -17.08 -62.40 35.08
CA LYS A 29 -17.44 -61.24 34.28
C LYS A 29 -17.33 -61.67 32.82
N PRO A 30 -18.41 -61.54 32.01
CA PRO A 30 -18.30 -61.81 30.58
C PRO A 30 -17.12 -60.99 30.09
N GLU A 31 -16.10 -61.65 29.55
CA GLU A 31 -14.93 -60.99 28.98
C GLU A 31 -15.48 -60.00 27.95
N GLU A 32 -15.46 -58.71 28.30
CA GLU A 32 -15.92 -57.65 27.42
C GLU A 32 -15.15 -57.80 26.12
N ASP A 33 -15.87 -58.03 25.02
CA ASP A 33 -15.25 -58.31 23.73
C ASP A 33 -14.11 -57.32 23.49
N PRO A 34 -12.87 -57.78 23.27
CA PRO A 34 -11.70 -56.89 23.12
C PRO A 34 -11.85 -55.90 21.96
N ARG A 35 -12.81 -56.14 21.06
CA ARG A 35 -13.21 -55.24 19.97
C ARG A 35 -14.06 -54.06 20.43
N LEU A 36 -14.95 -54.26 21.41
CA LEU A 36 -15.81 -53.19 21.94
C LEU A 36 -15.01 -52.25 22.84
N SER A 37 -14.14 -52.80 23.69
CA SER A 37 -13.24 -52.01 24.55
C SER A 37 -12.28 -51.16 23.71
N ARG A 38 -11.67 -51.71 22.65
CA ARG A 38 -10.85 -50.94 21.70
C ARG A 38 -11.67 -49.89 20.95
N GLY A 39 -12.90 -50.19 20.55
CA GLY A 39 -13.81 -49.23 19.91
C GLY A 39 -14.15 -48.05 20.81
N LEU A 40 -14.42 -48.30 22.09
CA LEU A 40 -14.70 -47.27 23.09
C LEU A 40 -13.46 -46.40 23.38
N GLN A 41 -12.28 -47.01 23.49
CA GLN A 41 -11.01 -46.28 23.65
C GLN A 41 -10.73 -45.36 22.45
N LEU A 42 -11.04 -45.80 21.24
CA LEU A 42 -10.83 -45.03 20.02
C LEU A 42 -11.84 -43.88 19.88
N LEU A 43 -13.05 -44.04 20.41
CA LEU A 43 -14.01 -42.95 20.52
C LEU A 43 -13.60 -41.95 21.59
N GLN A 44 -13.14 -42.41 22.76
CA GLN A 44 -12.66 -41.52 23.81
C GLN A 44 -11.44 -40.71 23.34
N SER A 45 -10.51 -41.31 22.61
CA SER A 45 -9.38 -40.58 22.03
C SER A 45 -9.83 -39.60 20.95
N LYS A 46 -10.80 -39.95 20.11
CA LYS A 46 -11.39 -39.03 19.13
C LYS A 46 -12.13 -37.87 19.78
N ILE A 47 -12.86 -38.11 20.88
CA ILE A 47 -13.53 -37.06 21.65
C ILE A 47 -12.48 -36.12 22.24
N ALA A 48 -11.43 -36.65 22.87
CA ALA A 48 -10.35 -35.84 23.42
C ALA A 48 -9.62 -35.01 22.34
N ILE A 49 -9.41 -35.56 21.14
CA ILE A 49 -8.80 -34.82 20.02
C ILE A 49 -9.74 -33.75 19.48
N LEU A 50 -11.05 -34.03 19.37
CA LEU A 50 -12.03 -33.04 18.92
C LEU A 50 -12.21 -31.92 19.95
N GLU A 51 -12.15 -32.23 21.24
CA GLU A 51 -12.16 -31.26 22.32
C GLU A 51 -10.93 -30.36 22.25
N ASP A 52 -9.72 -30.90 22.09
CA ASP A 52 -8.49 -30.10 21.93
C ASP A 52 -8.50 -29.23 20.65
N LEU A 53 -9.02 -29.77 19.54
CA LEU A 53 -9.21 -29.00 18.30
C LEU A 53 -10.24 -27.87 18.48
N SER A 54 -11.33 -28.13 19.22
CA SER A 54 -12.33 -27.12 19.55
C SER A 54 -11.72 -26.01 20.40
N ASP A 55 -11.06 -26.37 21.50
CA ASP A 55 -10.37 -25.42 22.40
C ASP A 55 -9.33 -24.58 21.66
N ARG A 56 -8.59 -25.19 20.74
CA ARG A 56 -7.62 -24.49 19.90
C ARG A 56 -8.29 -23.53 18.92
N THR A 57 -9.42 -23.92 18.35
CA THR A 57 -10.21 -23.08 17.43
C THR A 57 -10.77 -21.88 18.18
N ASP A 58 -11.34 -22.08 19.37
CA ASP A 58 -11.87 -21.01 20.21
C ASP A 58 -10.77 -19.99 20.56
N LYS A 59 -9.59 -20.48 20.97
CA LYS A 59 -8.41 -19.61 21.21
C LYS A 59 -7.95 -18.86 19.95
N GLN A 60 -8.10 -19.44 18.76
CA GLN A 60 -7.76 -18.77 17.50
C GLN A 60 -8.78 -17.70 17.14
N VAL A 61 -10.07 -17.97 17.35
CA VAL A 61 -11.16 -17.01 17.15
C VAL A 61 -10.99 -15.82 18.08
N ASP A 62 -10.68 -16.05 19.36
CA ASP A 62 -10.42 -14.96 20.31
C ASP A 62 -9.25 -14.06 19.89
N LYS A 63 -8.14 -14.67 19.45
CA LYS A 63 -6.98 -13.93 18.93
C LYS A 63 -7.33 -13.15 17.67
N LEU A 64 -8.15 -13.72 16.79
CA LEU A 64 -8.60 -13.06 15.56
C LEU A 64 -9.49 -11.86 15.89
N ILE A 65 -10.41 -11.99 16.84
CA ILE A 65 -11.27 -10.89 17.31
C ILE A 65 -10.41 -9.76 17.89
N GLN A 66 -9.42 -10.08 18.73
CA GLN A 66 -8.51 -9.08 19.28
C GLN A 66 -7.69 -8.36 18.20
N LEU A 67 -7.19 -9.09 17.21
CA LEU A 67 -6.45 -8.50 16.10
C LEU A 67 -7.35 -7.63 15.23
N MET A 68 -8.58 -8.06 14.96
CA MET A 68 -9.57 -7.25 14.24
C MET A 68 -9.89 -5.96 14.97
N GLU A 69 -10.12 -6.00 16.29
CA GLU A 69 -10.38 -4.81 17.09
C GLU A 69 -9.19 -3.84 17.05
N GLN A 70 -7.97 -4.36 17.21
CA GLN A 70 -6.76 -3.54 17.10
C GLN A 70 -6.64 -2.88 15.70
N LYS A 71 -6.91 -3.64 14.63
CA LYS A 71 -6.85 -3.10 13.25
C LYS A 71 -7.95 -2.09 12.97
N ALA A 72 -9.15 -2.30 13.51
CA ALA A 72 -10.25 -1.34 13.42
C ALA A 72 -9.85 0.00 14.09
N GLN A 73 -9.25 -0.05 15.27
CA GLN A 73 -8.75 1.15 15.97
C GLN A 73 -7.62 1.84 15.22
N GLU A 74 -6.68 1.10 14.64
CA GLU A 74 -5.61 1.67 13.80
C GLU A 74 -6.17 2.39 12.56
N VAL A 75 -7.15 1.79 11.88
CA VAL A 75 -7.83 2.40 10.73
C VAL A 75 -8.58 3.66 11.14
N GLN A 76 -9.34 3.61 12.25
CA GLN A 76 -10.07 4.77 12.76
C GLN A 76 -9.13 5.92 13.13
N LYS A 77 -7.97 5.61 13.73
CA LYS A 77 -6.95 6.62 14.06
C LYS A 77 -6.37 7.26 12.81
N LYS A 78 -6.04 6.48 11.78
CA LYS A 78 -5.54 6.99 10.50
C LYS A 78 -6.59 7.85 9.79
N LEU A 79 -7.85 7.41 9.78
CA LEU A 79 -8.96 8.16 9.20
C LEU A 79 -9.09 9.54 9.85
N LYS A 80 -9.10 9.59 11.18
CA LYS A 80 -9.15 10.86 11.93
C LYS A 80 -7.96 11.78 11.62
N ALA A 81 -6.75 11.22 11.53
CA ALA A 81 -5.56 11.99 11.17
C ALA A 81 -5.65 12.57 9.75
N SER A 82 -6.18 11.80 8.79
CA SER A 82 -6.44 12.29 7.43
C SER A 82 -7.50 13.38 7.39
N ASP A 83 -8.59 13.26 8.15
CA ASP A 83 -9.61 14.32 8.24
C ASP A 83 -9.02 15.63 8.80
N ASP A 84 -8.15 15.54 9.80
CA ASP A 84 -7.48 16.72 10.35
C ASP A 84 -6.52 17.36 9.34
N GLN A 85 -5.83 16.56 8.52
CA GLN A 85 -4.98 17.07 7.42
C GLN A 85 -5.81 17.74 6.32
N ILE A 86 -6.95 17.16 5.94
CA ILE A 86 -7.85 17.76 4.95
C ILE A 86 -8.34 19.13 5.42
N LYS A 87 -8.75 19.25 6.70
CA LYS A 87 -9.16 20.54 7.27
C LYS A 87 -8.03 21.58 7.25
N GLN A 88 -6.80 21.16 7.56
CA GLN A 88 -5.64 22.06 7.48
C GLN A 88 -5.37 22.50 6.04
N LEU A 89 -5.47 21.58 5.08
CA LEU A 89 -5.32 21.87 3.67
C LEU A 89 -6.39 22.85 3.18
N GLU A 90 -7.66 22.62 3.51
CA GLU A 90 -8.77 23.53 3.18
C GLU A 90 -8.54 24.93 3.74
N LEU A 91 -8.09 25.04 4.99
CA LEU A 91 -7.74 26.34 5.59
C LEU A 91 -6.58 27.02 4.84
N SER A 92 -5.54 26.27 4.48
CA SER A 92 -4.41 26.81 3.72
C SER A 92 -4.83 27.24 2.31
N MET A 93 -5.74 26.49 1.68
CA MET A 93 -6.27 26.79 0.36
C MET A 93 -7.14 28.05 0.38
N SER A 94 -7.98 28.22 1.42
CA SER A 94 -8.76 29.45 1.61
C SER A 94 -7.86 30.67 1.74
N LYS A 95 -6.84 30.60 2.59
CA LYS A 95 -5.86 31.69 2.77
C LYS A 95 -5.12 32.00 1.47
N SER A 96 -4.68 30.97 0.75
CA SER A 96 -4.02 31.17 -0.55
C SER A 96 -4.95 31.79 -1.57
N ARG A 97 -6.24 31.46 -1.58
CA ARG A 97 -7.25 32.08 -2.44
C ARG A 97 -7.49 33.55 -2.06
N GLU A 98 -7.58 33.86 -0.77
CA GLU A 98 -7.70 35.25 -0.29
C GLU A 98 -6.47 36.09 -0.69
N VAL A 99 -5.26 35.52 -0.54
CA VAL A 99 -4.02 36.17 -0.96
C VAL A 99 -3.97 36.34 -2.48
N ALA A 100 -4.39 35.34 -3.24
CA ALA A 100 -4.47 35.43 -4.70
C ALA A 100 -5.45 36.53 -5.15
N GLY A 101 -6.64 36.61 -4.53
CA GLY A 101 -7.60 37.69 -4.79
C GLY A 101 -7.03 39.07 -4.47
N LEU A 102 -6.27 39.19 -3.36
CA LEU A 102 -5.58 40.43 -3.02
C LEU A 102 -4.54 40.84 -4.08
N PHE A 103 -3.86 39.89 -4.71
CA PHE A 103 -2.90 40.16 -5.77
C PHE A 103 -3.57 40.47 -7.11
N GLU A 104 -4.68 39.83 -7.43
CA GLU A 104 -5.49 40.14 -8.61
C GLU A 104 -6.02 41.59 -8.53
N ASP A 105 -6.53 42.01 -7.37
CA ASP A 105 -7.03 43.37 -7.16
C ASP A 105 -5.92 44.44 -7.15
N LYS A 106 -4.70 44.09 -6.71
CA LYS A 106 -3.60 45.06 -6.52
C LYS A 106 -2.64 45.17 -7.69
N ILE A 107 -2.67 44.25 -8.66
CA ILE A 107 -1.86 44.38 -9.86
C ILE A 107 -2.70 45.12 -10.90
N PRO A 108 -2.47 46.42 -11.15
CA PRO A 108 -3.12 47.11 -12.25
C PRO A 108 -2.65 46.47 -13.55
N HIS A 109 -3.40 45.49 -14.05
CA HIS A 109 -3.08 44.74 -15.26
C HIS A 109 -2.85 45.68 -16.44
N GLN A 110 -3.60 46.78 -16.50
CA GLN A 110 -3.44 47.84 -17.49
C GLN A 110 -2.06 48.51 -17.42
N GLU A 111 -1.58 48.86 -16.23
CA GLU A 111 -0.27 49.51 -16.08
C GLU A 111 0.88 48.55 -16.43
N VAL A 112 0.73 47.26 -16.13
CA VAL A 112 1.72 46.25 -16.53
C VAL A 112 1.78 46.10 -18.04
N ILE A 113 0.63 46.04 -18.71
CA ILE A 113 0.55 45.97 -20.18
C ILE A 113 1.17 47.22 -20.82
N GLU A 114 0.89 48.41 -20.29
CA GLU A 114 1.48 49.68 -20.76
C GLU A 114 2.99 49.75 -20.54
N ARG A 115 3.48 49.20 -19.43
CA ARG A 115 4.93 49.08 -19.18
C ARG A 115 5.59 48.10 -20.15
N GLU A 116 4.96 46.96 -20.43
CA GLU A 116 5.50 45.99 -21.40
C GLU A 116 5.55 46.57 -22.81
N SER A 117 4.49 47.23 -23.27
CA SER A 117 4.49 47.89 -24.58
C SER A 117 5.54 49.00 -24.64
N SER A 118 5.65 49.83 -23.60
CA SER A 118 6.68 50.88 -23.50
C SER A 118 8.10 50.30 -23.62
N VAL A 119 8.39 49.17 -22.97
CA VAL A 119 9.70 48.50 -23.09
C VAL A 119 9.97 48.01 -24.51
N LYS A 120 8.95 47.51 -25.22
CA LYS A 120 9.12 47.12 -26.63
C LYS A 120 9.49 48.33 -27.49
N TYR A 121 8.82 49.47 -27.31
CA TYR A 121 9.13 50.68 -28.06
C TYR A 121 10.51 51.24 -27.73
N ILE A 122 10.91 51.22 -26.46
CA ILE A 122 12.26 51.63 -26.03
C ILE A 122 13.32 50.72 -26.66
N LYS A 123 13.11 49.39 -26.65
CA LYS A 123 14.04 48.45 -27.28
C LYS A 123 14.08 48.63 -28.80
N ALA A 124 12.93 48.85 -29.44
CA ALA A 124 12.84 49.12 -30.87
C ALA A 124 13.63 50.38 -31.26
N ALA A 125 13.53 51.44 -30.45
CA ALA A 125 14.29 52.66 -30.65
C ALA A 125 15.81 52.45 -30.47
N GLN A 126 16.23 51.65 -29.48
CA GLN A 126 17.65 51.24 -29.35
C GLN A 126 18.13 50.45 -30.57
N MET A 127 17.33 49.50 -31.07
CA MET A 127 17.66 48.72 -32.26
C MET A 127 17.73 49.60 -33.52
N ALA A 128 16.78 50.53 -33.68
CA ALA A 128 16.78 51.49 -34.77
C ALA A 128 18.03 52.37 -34.77
N TYR A 129 18.44 52.88 -33.61
CA TYR A 129 19.65 53.67 -33.46
C TYR A 129 20.92 52.87 -33.78
N ASN A 130 20.93 51.57 -33.46
CA ASN A 130 22.00 50.64 -33.84
C ASN A 130 22.03 50.30 -35.35
N GLY A 131 21.08 50.83 -36.14
CA GLY A 131 21.02 50.67 -37.59
C GLY A 131 20.22 49.47 -38.08
N HIS A 132 19.41 48.82 -37.23
CA HIS A 132 18.55 47.71 -37.65
C HIS A 132 17.43 48.18 -38.60
N THR A 133 17.07 47.31 -39.54
CA THR A 133 16.00 47.59 -40.51
C THR A 133 14.62 47.43 -39.87
N ALA A 134 13.60 48.10 -40.44
CA ALA A 134 12.24 48.03 -39.91
C ALA A 134 11.69 46.59 -39.90
N ASP A 135 12.03 45.78 -40.91
CA ASP A 135 11.59 44.38 -40.99
C ASP A 135 12.25 43.50 -39.91
N GLU A 136 13.53 43.71 -39.59
CA GLU A 136 14.23 43.03 -38.48
C GLU A 136 13.60 43.35 -37.12
N ILE A 137 13.28 44.62 -36.88
CA ILE A 137 12.65 45.08 -35.64
C ILE A 137 11.24 44.50 -35.49
N CYS A 138 10.46 44.44 -36.59
CA CYS A 138 9.14 43.80 -36.60
C CYS A 138 9.24 42.33 -36.21
N GLN A 139 10.21 41.61 -36.78
CA GLN A 139 10.39 40.18 -36.51
C GLN A 139 10.82 39.90 -35.06
N GLU A 140 11.65 40.76 -34.47
CA GLU A 140 12.15 40.55 -33.11
C GLU A 140 11.19 41.01 -32.00
N LEU A 141 10.42 42.09 -32.21
CA LEU A 141 9.61 42.71 -31.15
C LEU A 141 8.09 42.61 -31.36
N ASP A 142 7.66 42.01 -32.47
CA ASP A 142 6.24 41.85 -32.84
C ASP A 142 5.49 43.19 -32.87
N LEU A 143 6.12 44.19 -33.49
CA LEU A 143 5.55 45.52 -33.74
C LEU A 143 4.92 45.56 -35.13
N SER A 144 3.89 46.40 -35.32
CA SER A 144 3.33 46.59 -36.65
C SER A 144 4.35 47.28 -37.56
N LYS A 145 4.33 46.96 -38.86
CA LYS A 145 5.29 47.49 -39.83
C LYS A 145 5.34 49.02 -39.85
N GLY A 146 4.18 49.67 -39.76
CA GLY A 146 4.10 51.14 -39.74
C GLY A 146 4.73 51.76 -38.48
N GLU A 147 4.58 51.14 -37.32
CA GLU A 147 5.22 51.61 -36.09
C GLU A 147 6.73 51.44 -36.13
N ALA A 148 7.22 50.30 -36.62
CA ALA A 148 8.66 50.06 -36.75
C ALA A 148 9.31 51.04 -37.74
N GLU A 149 8.69 51.30 -38.89
CA GLU A 149 9.16 52.30 -39.86
C GLU A 149 9.22 53.70 -39.26
N PHE A 150 8.22 54.07 -38.47
CA PHE A 150 8.19 55.35 -37.76
C PHE A 150 9.33 55.45 -36.74
N ILE A 151 9.52 54.43 -35.90
CA ILE A 151 10.56 54.39 -34.88
C ILE A 151 11.95 54.48 -35.52
N VAL A 152 12.16 53.73 -36.61
CA VAL A 152 13.41 53.79 -37.39
C VAL A 152 13.63 55.19 -37.92
N LYS A 153 12.63 55.81 -38.57
CA LYS A 153 12.77 57.16 -39.13
C LYS A 153 13.10 58.21 -38.07
N VAL A 154 12.51 58.09 -36.89
CA VAL A 154 12.62 59.07 -35.81
C VAL A 154 13.93 58.92 -35.02
N ASN A 155 14.40 57.69 -34.79
CA ASN A 155 15.58 57.41 -33.96
C ASN A 155 16.85 57.08 -34.77
N LYS A 156 16.84 57.28 -36.10
CA LYS A 156 17.97 56.93 -36.99
C LYS A 156 19.23 57.74 -36.72
N GLU A 157 19.06 59.03 -36.44
CA GLU A 157 20.17 60.00 -36.35
C GLU A 157 20.51 60.31 -34.89
N GLU A 158 19.50 60.37 -34.03
CA GLU A 158 19.62 60.67 -32.61
C GLU A 158 18.57 59.89 -31.83
N LEU A 159 18.98 59.25 -30.73
CA LEU A 159 18.08 58.51 -29.86
C LEU A 159 17.22 59.52 -29.08
N MET A 160 15.89 59.43 -29.18
CA MET A 160 14.99 60.43 -28.59
C MET A 160 14.96 60.47 -27.05
N PHE A 161 15.56 59.48 -26.37
CA PHE A 161 15.59 59.40 -24.92
C PHE A 161 16.98 59.08 -24.40
N ASP A 162 17.27 59.61 -23.22
CA ASP A 162 18.49 59.29 -22.50
C ASP A 162 18.35 57.97 -21.75
N GLU A 163 19.27 57.03 -21.98
CA GLU A 163 19.28 55.74 -21.28
C GLU A 163 19.42 55.89 -19.76
N SER A 164 20.06 56.98 -19.31
CA SER A 164 20.24 57.30 -17.90
C SER A 164 18.92 57.67 -17.21
N MET A 165 17.98 58.28 -17.94
CA MET A 165 16.69 58.75 -17.43
C MET A 165 15.58 57.69 -17.45
N LEU A 166 15.86 56.50 -18.00
CA LEU A 166 14.88 55.42 -18.00
C LEU A 166 14.58 54.94 -16.57
N PRO A 167 13.30 54.68 -16.24
CA PRO A 167 12.92 54.05 -14.98
C PRO A 167 13.62 52.70 -14.75
N GLU A 168 13.84 52.33 -13.49
CA GLU A 168 14.57 51.09 -13.15
C GLU A 168 13.91 49.83 -13.71
N TRP A 169 12.58 49.78 -13.74
CA TRP A 169 11.83 48.64 -14.29
C TRP A 169 12.11 48.42 -15.78
N ALA A 170 12.24 49.49 -16.57
CA ALA A 170 12.55 49.42 -18.00
C ALA A 170 13.99 48.93 -18.21
N LYS A 171 14.95 49.46 -17.42
CA LYS A 171 16.35 49.01 -17.43
C LYS A 171 16.51 47.52 -17.13
N ILE A 172 15.74 46.99 -16.17
CA ILE A 172 15.75 45.56 -15.82
C ILE A 172 15.17 44.72 -16.97
N SER A 173 14.05 45.13 -17.55
CA SER A 173 13.42 44.40 -18.65
C SER A 173 14.27 44.41 -19.93
N LEU A 174 14.93 45.52 -20.25
CA LEU A 174 15.90 45.61 -21.36
C LEU A 174 17.08 44.66 -21.16
N LYS A 175 17.66 44.61 -19.94
CA LYS A 175 18.72 43.64 -19.61
C LYS A 175 18.27 42.20 -19.77
N LYS A 176 17.01 41.88 -19.42
CA LYS A 176 16.43 40.53 -19.61
C LYS A 176 16.24 40.20 -21.09
N LEU A 177 15.72 41.14 -21.88
CA LEU A 177 15.50 40.94 -23.32
C LEU A 177 16.82 40.76 -24.08
N ASN A 178 17.87 41.49 -23.71
CA ASN A 178 19.21 41.29 -24.29
C ASN A 178 19.83 39.94 -23.85
N LYS A 179 19.52 39.46 -22.64
CA LYS A 179 19.97 38.14 -22.16
C LYS A 179 19.24 36.96 -22.80
N LYS A 180 17.99 37.11 -23.24
CA LYS A 180 17.23 36.01 -23.89
C LYS A 180 17.89 35.47 -25.18
N ASN A 181 18.78 36.23 -25.81
CA ASN A 181 19.59 35.76 -26.95
C ASN A 181 20.82 34.92 -26.53
N SER A 182 21.06 34.74 -25.23
CA SER A 182 22.08 33.84 -24.69
C SER A 182 21.40 32.80 -23.80
N ASN A 183 21.08 31.64 -24.38
CA ASN A 183 20.68 30.36 -23.74
C ASN A 183 20.18 30.46 -22.29
N TYR A 184 18.89 30.77 -22.12
CA TYR A 184 18.23 30.86 -20.80
C TYR A 184 17.22 29.71 -20.62
N VAL A 185 17.72 28.48 -20.48
CA VAL A 185 16.90 27.35 -19.99
C VAL A 185 17.37 26.85 -18.62
N GLU A 186 18.59 27.14 -18.18
CA GLU A 186 19.13 26.47 -16.97
C GLU A 186 18.85 27.17 -15.63
N ASP A 187 18.70 28.50 -15.57
CA ASP A 187 19.08 29.21 -14.32
C ASP A 187 17.92 29.79 -13.47
N GLN A 188 16.66 29.68 -13.89
CA GLN A 188 15.53 30.24 -13.11
C GLN A 188 14.77 29.24 -12.23
N PHE A 189 14.97 27.94 -12.42
CA PHE A 189 14.35 26.92 -11.56
C PHE A 189 15.14 26.65 -10.27
N ALA A 190 16.39 27.08 -10.18
CA ALA A 190 17.22 26.87 -8.98
C ALA A 190 16.92 27.81 -7.80
N LYS A 191 16.07 28.84 -7.99
CA LYS A 191 15.87 29.90 -6.97
C LYS A 191 14.53 29.86 -6.24
N TYR A 192 13.58 29.04 -6.70
CA TYR A 192 12.33 28.77 -5.99
C TYR A 192 12.33 27.31 -5.53
N ASP A 193 13.22 27.01 -4.59
CA ASP A 193 13.15 25.80 -3.77
C ASP A 193 11.98 25.98 -2.79
N ILE A 194 10.77 25.82 -3.33
CA ILE A 194 9.52 25.75 -2.57
C ILE A 194 9.59 24.46 -1.78
N GLY A 195 10.13 24.51 -0.55
CA GLY A 195 9.71 23.74 0.63
C GLY A 195 9.44 22.24 0.50
N PHE A 196 9.81 21.58 -0.59
CA PHE A 196 9.79 20.14 -0.75
C PHE A 196 11.17 19.69 -0.32
N SER A 197 11.42 19.79 0.99
CA SER A 197 12.44 18.97 1.59
C SER A 197 12.00 17.53 1.34
N GLU A 198 12.46 16.96 0.22
CA GLU A 198 12.72 15.54 0.16
C GLU A 198 13.49 15.26 1.43
N THR A 199 12.82 14.61 2.37
CA THR A 199 13.50 13.90 3.44
C THR A 199 14.48 13.03 2.70
N LYS A 200 15.75 13.46 2.65
CA LYS A 200 16.86 12.62 2.24
C LYS A 200 16.90 11.55 3.31
N GLU A 201 16.01 10.57 3.18
CA GLU A 201 16.04 9.36 3.96
C GLU A 201 17.43 8.81 3.73
N ASP A 202 18.21 8.82 4.81
CA ASP A 202 19.63 8.57 4.77
C ASP A 202 19.83 7.24 4.05
N ILE A 203 20.47 7.26 2.88
CA ILE A 203 20.71 6.07 2.05
C ILE A 203 21.43 5.00 2.89
N HIS A 204 22.15 5.43 3.92
CA HIS A 204 22.81 4.60 4.91
C HIS A 204 21.83 3.83 5.83
N GLU A 205 20.71 4.43 6.24
CA GLU A 205 19.69 3.77 7.06
C GLU A 205 18.90 2.74 6.25
N MET A 206 18.58 3.05 4.98
CA MET A 206 17.96 2.10 4.06
C MET A 206 18.83 0.88 3.77
N LYS A 207 20.16 1.08 3.67
CA LYS A 207 21.11 -0.03 3.49
C LYS A 207 21.17 -0.92 4.74
N LYS A 208 21.16 -0.32 5.93
CA LYS A 208 21.13 -1.05 7.21
C LYS A 208 19.84 -1.82 7.41
N LEU A 209 18.71 -1.25 7.00
CA LEU A 209 17.40 -1.93 7.02
C LEU A 209 17.37 -3.10 6.04
N GLY A 210 17.95 -2.94 4.84
CA GLY A 210 18.10 -4.02 3.86
C GLY A 210 18.97 -5.19 4.34
N GLU A 211 20.07 -4.91 5.03
CA GLU A 211 20.92 -5.94 5.65
C GLU A 211 20.22 -6.65 6.82
N ALA A 212 19.51 -5.91 7.66
CA ALA A 212 18.71 -6.47 8.76
C ALA A 212 17.60 -7.39 8.22
N PHE A 213 16.92 -6.99 7.15
CA PHE A 213 15.90 -7.79 6.49
C PHE A 213 16.49 -9.06 5.87
N ARG A 214 17.60 -8.96 5.15
CA ARG A 214 18.28 -10.12 4.54
C ARG A 214 18.73 -11.13 5.60
N LYS A 215 19.22 -10.66 6.74
CA LYS A 215 19.60 -11.50 7.88
C LYS A 215 18.38 -12.17 8.54
N ALA A 216 17.24 -11.48 8.62
CA ALA A 216 16.00 -12.06 9.13
C ALA A 216 15.45 -13.17 8.21
N CYS A 217 15.54 -13.01 6.89
CA CYS A 217 15.14 -14.05 5.93
C CYS A 217 16.03 -15.29 6.03
N GLN A 218 17.35 -15.12 6.11
CA GLN A 218 18.28 -16.26 6.27
C GLN A 218 18.00 -17.04 7.57
N ASN A 219 17.78 -16.33 8.68
CA ASN A 219 17.43 -16.97 9.95
C ASN A 219 16.09 -17.74 9.88
N HIS A 220 15.14 -17.28 9.06
CA HIS A 220 13.87 -17.97 8.87
C HIS A 220 14.02 -19.25 8.05
N ASP A 221 14.81 -19.20 6.98
CA ASP A 221 15.14 -20.37 6.15
C ASP A 221 15.95 -21.40 6.94
N ASP A 222 16.90 -20.96 7.77
CA ASP A 222 17.67 -21.82 8.67
C ASP A 222 16.77 -22.44 9.77
N ALA A 223 15.78 -21.69 10.28
CA ALA A 223 14.81 -22.22 11.23
C ALA A 223 13.87 -23.26 10.60
N LEU A 224 13.46 -23.06 9.34
CA LEU A 224 12.67 -24.02 8.56
C LEU A 224 13.46 -25.31 8.32
N THR A 225 14.73 -25.21 7.92
CA THR A 225 15.58 -26.40 7.70
C THR A 225 15.86 -27.17 9.00
N LEU A 226 16.03 -26.48 10.13
CA LEU A 226 16.15 -27.11 11.46
C LEU A 226 14.85 -27.78 11.92
N GLN A 227 13.68 -27.22 11.61
CA GLN A 227 12.39 -27.87 11.86
C GLN A 227 12.20 -29.11 10.99
N THR A 228 12.53 -29.04 9.69
CA THR A 228 12.45 -30.19 8.78
C THR A 228 13.42 -31.31 9.18
N GLN A 229 14.62 -30.99 9.69
CA GLN A 229 15.56 -31.99 10.21
C GLN A 229 15.10 -32.62 11.54
N LYS A 230 14.43 -31.85 12.41
CA LYS A 230 13.80 -32.40 13.63
C LYS A 230 12.63 -33.32 13.30
N GLU A 231 11.81 -32.98 12.31
CA GLU A 231 10.72 -33.85 11.86
C GLU A 231 11.24 -35.13 11.17
N ALA A 232 12.33 -35.04 10.40
CA ALA A 232 12.96 -36.20 9.77
C ALA A 232 13.63 -37.16 10.79
N SER A 233 14.17 -36.64 11.90
CA SER A 233 14.79 -37.46 12.96
C SER A 233 13.77 -38.08 13.92
N VAL A 234 12.59 -37.47 14.10
CA VAL A 234 11.47 -38.09 14.84
C VAL A 234 10.85 -39.25 14.04
N ASN A 235 10.83 -39.17 12.71
CA ASN A 235 10.26 -40.23 11.85
C ASN A 235 11.18 -41.45 11.62
N LEU A 236 12.48 -41.34 11.94
CA LEU A 236 13.42 -42.48 11.86
C LEU A 236 13.42 -43.36 13.13
N ASN A 237 12.87 -42.88 14.24
CA ASN A 237 12.70 -43.68 15.47
C ASN A 237 11.34 -44.39 15.55
N SER A 238 10.38 -44.07 14.69
CA SER A 238 9.09 -44.78 14.57
C SER A 238 9.11 -45.92 13.55
N SER A 239 10.16 -46.04 12.74
CA SER A 239 10.24 -47.04 11.65
C SER A 239 11.03 -48.31 11.99
N LYS A 240 11.29 -48.60 13.28
CA LYS A 240 11.95 -49.85 13.71
C LYS A 240 11.01 -50.93 14.29
N GLU A 241 9.70 -50.70 14.31
CA GLU A 241 8.73 -51.66 14.89
C GLU A 241 7.67 -52.24 13.94
N GLU A 242 7.67 -51.91 12.65
CA GLU A 242 6.74 -52.55 11.69
C GLU A 242 7.48 -53.16 10.50
N SER A 243 8.28 -54.19 10.78
CA SER A 243 8.63 -55.22 9.80
C SER A 243 7.68 -56.41 9.94
N ASN A 244 6.44 -56.27 9.46
CA ASN A 244 5.62 -57.36 8.91
C ASN A 244 4.17 -56.89 8.67
N SER A 245 3.89 -56.34 7.49
CA SER A 245 2.91 -56.94 6.57
C SER A 245 2.80 -56.11 5.29
N ASN A 246 2.58 -56.84 4.20
CA ASN A 246 1.96 -56.38 2.96
C ASN A 246 2.78 -55.45 2.05
N LYS A 247 3.60 -56.12 1.23
CA LYS A 247 3.62 -55.89 -0.22
C LYS A 247 2.17 -55.81 -0.74
N VAL A 248 1.83 -54.74 -1.47
CA VAL A 248 1.13 -54.72 -2.77
C VAL A 248 0.65 -53.29 -3.06
N SER A 249 0.82 -52.88 -4.32
CA SER A 249 0.25 -51.71 -5.00
C SER A 249 1.07 -50.41 -5.00
N THR A 250 2.02 -50.44 -5.93
CA THR A 250 2.52 -49.33 -6.75
C THR A 250 1.45 -48.36 -7.28
N LYS A 251 1.88 -47.10 -7.44
CA LYS A 251 1.39 -46.05 -8.36
C LYS A 251 0.00 -45.46 -8.05
N LEU A 252 -0.02 -44.23 -7.51
CA LEU A 252 -0.77 -43.09 -8.07
C LEU A 252 -0.53 -41.83 -7.20
N SER A 253 0.18 -40.83 -7.75
CA SER A 253 0.02 -39.38 -7.48
C SER A 253 1.25 -38.60 -7.96
N LYS A 254 1.46 -38.61 -9.27
CA LYS A 254 1.94 -37.41 -9.98
C LYS A 254 0.68 -36.65 -10.42
N PHE A 255 0.80 -35.33 -10.52
CA PHE A 255 -0.22 -34.31 -10.86
C PHE A 255 -0.93 -33.67 -9.66
N LEU A 256 -0.39 -32.52 -9.23
CA LEU A 256 -1.11 -31.25 -9.29
C LEU A 256 -0.08 -30.11 -9.42
N PRO A 257 -0.08 -29.32 -10.51
CA PRO A 257 0.71 -28.10 -10.61
C PRO A 257 0.02 -26.94 -9.89
N VAL A 258 0.80 -26.20 -9.11
CA VAL A 258 0.47 -24.89 -8.55
C VAL A 258 0.20 -23.93 -9.72
N LYS A 259 -1.05 -23.48 -9.87
CA LYS A 259 -1.42 -22.44 -10.85
C LYS A 259 -1.60 -21.12 -10.12
N ASN A 260 -0.75 -20.16 -10.50
CA ASN A 260 -0.81 -18.73 -10.21
C ASN A 260 -2.24 -18.22 -10.04
N ILE A 261 -2.53 -17.69 -8.84
CA ILE A 261 -3.65 -16.77 -8.65
C ILE A 261 -3.23 -15.45 -9.27
N GLY A 262 -3.80 -15.17 -10.45
CA GLY A 262 -3.60 -13.92 -11.17
C GLY A 262 -4.13 -12.74 -10.36
N VAL A 263 -3.26 -11.76 -10.18
CA VAL A 263 -3.62 -10.40 -9.76
C VAL A 263 -4.57 -9.85 -10.84
N GLN A 264 -5.86 -9.74 -10.52
CA GLN A 264 -6.78 -8.98 -11.36
C GLN A 264 -6.46 -7.49 -11.18
N LYS A 265 -5.92 -6.93 -12.26
CA LYS A 265 -5.72 -5.51 -12.50
C LYS A 265 -7.08 -4.81 -12.44
N LEU A 266 -7.34 -4.06 -11.36
CA LEU A 266 -8.46 -3.14 -11.28
C LEU A 266 -8.20 -1.98 -12.26
N GLU A 267 -8.83 -2.04 -13.43
CA GLU A 267 -8.92 -0.88 -14.33
C GLU A 267 -9.90 0.13 -13.74
N PHE A 268 -9.34 1.25 -13.25
CA PHE A 268 -10.10 2.44 -12.92
C PHE A 268 -10.63 3.06 -14.20
N LYS A 269 -11.92 2.89 -14.45
CA LYS A 269 -12.65 3.57 -15.53
C LYS A 269 -12.89 5.02 -15.10
N VAL A 270 -12.02 5.92 -15.55
CA VAL A 270 -12.21 7.37 -15.40
C VAL A 270 -13.45 7.74 -16.22
N HIS A 271 -14.52 8.10 -15.52
CA HIS A 271 -15.72 8.61 -16.15
C HIS A 271 -15.52 10.11 -16.37
N ASP A 272 -15.05 10.48 -17.56
CA ASP A 272 -15.05 11.86 -18.02
C ASP A 272 -16.50 12.32 -18.18
N LYS A 273 -17.01 13.04 -17.17
CA LYS A 273 -18.21 13.86 -17.31
C LYS A 273 -17.80 15.12 -18.08
N PRO A 274 -18.37 15.41 -19.26
CA PRO A 274 -18.18 16.70 -19.89
C PRO A 274 -18.80 17.79 -19.00
N LEU A 275 -18.04 18.87 -18.77
CA LEU A 275 -18.54 20.10 -18.20
C LEU A 275 -19.75 20.56 -19.02
N ASN A 276 -20.90 20.62 -18.37
CA ASN A 276 -22.08 21.28 -18.90
C ASN A 276 -21.80 22.78 -18.87
N ALA A 277 -21.61 23.37 -20.05
CA ALA A 277 -21.50 24.81 -20.22
C ALA A 277 -22.80 25.46 -19.75
N GLY A 278 -22.69 26.40 -18.83
CA GLY A 278 -23.80 27.21 -18.37
C GLY A 278 -24.41 27.98 -19.55
N GLN A 279 -25.72 27.79 -19.75
CA GLN A 279 -26.54 28.76 -20.45
C GLN A 279 -26.92 29.85 -19.44
N ASP A 280 -26.39 31.05 -19.70
CA ASP A 280 -26.89 32.29 -19.13
C ASP A 280 -28.34 32.50 -19.60
N GLU A 281 -29.29 32.41 -18.69
CA GLU A 281 -30.63 32.97 -18.89
C GLU A 281 -30.66 34.40 -18.32
N ASN A 282 -30.71 35.37 -19.23
CA ASN A 282 -31.15 36.74 -18.98
C ASN A 282 -32.54 36.76 -18.34
N PRO A 283 -32.79 37.57 -17.30
CA PRO A 283 -34.13 37.98 -16.95
C PRO A 283 -34.45 39.34 -17.59
N THR A 284 -35.34 39.30 -18.58
CA THR A 284 -36.11 40.48 -19.00
C THR A 284 -37.40 40.50 -18.19
N THR A 285 -37.52 41.42 -17.23
CA THR A 285 -38.74 42.23 -16.95
C THR A 285 -38.48 43.25 -15.86
#